data_AF-A0A7K0H138-F1
#
_entry.id   AF-A0A7K0H138-F1
#
_cell.length_a   1.000
_cell.length_b   1.000
_cell.length_c   1.000
_cell.angle_alpha   90.00
_cell.angle_beta   90.00
_cell.angle_gamma   90.00
#
_symmetry.space_group_name_H-M   'P 1'
#
loop_
_entity.id
_entity.type
_entity.pdbx_description
1 polymer ?
#
loop_
_entity_poly.entity_id
_entity_poly.type
_entity_poly.pdbx_seq_one_letter_code
_entity_poly.pdbx_strand_id
1 'polypeptide(L)'
;MFPNYKDFQIAVYYTLGKALPKHIEEVQTEIIENFDIKYNSPMLEHPLQRTPIYEKIILRILDTMEDLKEIHFSDDRTHVVLTGIGKQRLDEYGKEINQRLPFILRHKKFKRHTKEELDKAYRELKEYTDAYLSQD
;
A
#
# COMPACT_ATOMS: atom_id res chain seq x y z
N MET A 1 3.86 -17.91 -7.42
CA MET A 1 4.50 -17.65 -6.11
C MET A 1 3.39 -17.24 -5.15
N PHE A 2 3.31 -17.85 -3.96
CA PHE A 2 2.33 -17.41 -2.96
C PHE A 2 2.72 -16.03 -2.40
N PRO A 3 1.76 -15.12 -2.23
CA PRO A 3 1.99 -13.87 -1.51
C PRO A 3 2.43 -14.18 -0.09
N ASN A 4 3.49 -13.53 0.35
CA ASN A 4 3.92 -13.56 1.74
C ASN A 4 3.31 -12.34 2.43
N TYR A 5 2.77 -12.51 3.64
CA TYR A 5 2.30 -11.38 4.45
C TYR A 5 3.37 -10.30 4.63
N LYS A 6 4.65 -10.70 4.62
CA LYS A 6 5.80 -9.79 4.68
C LYS A 6 6.04 -8.97 3.41
N ASP A 7 5.42 -9.28 2.28
CA ASP A 7 5.72 -8.57 1.02
C ASP A 7 5.35 -7.08 1.10
N PHE A 8 4.27 -6.73 1.79
CA PHE A 8 3.94 -5.33 2.02
C PHE A 8 4.90 -4.67 3.01
N GLN A 9 5.38 -5.39 4.03
CA GLN A 9 6.40 -4.87 4.94
C GLN A 9 7.70 -4.59 4.18
N ILE A 10 8.11 -5.49 3.28
CA ILE A 10 9.26 -5.31 2.39
C ILE A 10 9.05 -4.10 1.47
N ALA A 11 7.86 -3.94 0.91
CA ALA A 11 7.54 -2.79 0.08
C ALA A 11 7.64 -1.47 0.87
N VAL A 12 7.10 -1.43 2.09
CA VAL A 12 7.23 -0.26 2.99
C VAL A 12 8.70 0.04 3.30
N TYR A 13 9.48 -0.96 3.72
CA TYR A 13 10.90 -0.79 4.01
C TYR A 13 11.69 -0.28 2.80
N TYR A 14 11.43 -0.85 1.63
CA TYR A 14 12.07 -0.44 0.38
C TYR A 14 11.68 1.00 -0.03
N THR A 15 10.39 1.33 0.07
CA THR A 15 9.84 2.64 -0.30
C THR A 15 10.31 3.74 0.65
N LEU A 16 10.37 3.50 1.95
CA LEU A 16 10.88 4.50 2.90
C LEU A 16 12.40 4.67 2.74
N GLY A 17 13.14 3.57 2.62
CA GLY A 17 14.59 3.57 2.62
C GLY A 17 15.18 4.26 3.86
N LYS A 18 16.48 4.58 3.83
CA LYS A 18 17.14 5.31 4.94
C LYS A 18 16.99 6.85 4.83
N ALA A 19 16.02 7.32 4.04
CA ALA A 19 15.91 8.70 3.58
C ALA A 19 15.21 9.62 4.59
N LEU A 20 14.89 10.84 4.13
CA LEU A 20 14.06 11.83 4.82
C LEU A 20 12.62 11.34 5.01
N PRO A 21 11.84 11.98 5.91
CA PRO A 21 10.41 11.70 6.04
C PRO A 21 9.70 11.78 4.69
N LYS A 22 8.83 10.81 4.42
CA LYS A 22 7.99 10.74 3.22
C LYS A 22 6.53 10.96 3.57
N HIS A 23 5.78 11.60 2.68
CA HIS A 23 4.34 11.74 2.87
C HIS A 23 3.65 10.38 2.72
N ILE A 24 2.67 10.06 3.56
CA ILE A 24 2.03 8.74 3.56
C ILE A 24 1.34 8.45 2.22
N GLU A 25 0.71 9.45 1.60
CA GLU A 25 0.08 9.26 0.28
C GLU A 25 1.11 8.96 -0.82
N GLU A 26 2.34 9.48 -0.71
CA GLU A 26 3.43 9.14 -1.63
C GLU A 26 3.86 7.69 -1.41
N VAL A 27 4.02 7.26 -0.15
CA VAL A 27 4.34 5.86 0.21
C VAL A 27 3.27 4.91 -0.35
N GLN A 28 1.99 5.24 -0.15
CA GLN A 28 0.87 4.45 -0.69
C GLN A 28 0.91 4.38 -2.21
N THR A 29 1.13 5.52 -2.87
CA THR A 29 1.20 5.59 -4.34
C THR A 29 2.36 4.77 -4.87
N GLU A 30 3.57 4.96 -4.33
CA GLU A 30 4.76 4.20 -4.74
C GLU A 30 4.53 2.69 -4.60
N ILE A 31 3.96 2.23 -3.49
CA ILE A 31 3.71 0.81 -3.25
C ILE A 31 2.63 0.27 -4.19
N ILE A 32 1.48 0.94 -4.29
CA ILE A 32 0.33 0.47 -5.09
C ILE A 32 0.70 0.38 -6.58
N GLU A 33 1.46 1.35 -7.09
CA GLU A 33 1.78 1.43 -8.51
C GLU A 33 2.97 0.57 -8.92
N ASN A 34 3.92 0.33 -8.01
CA ASN A 34 5.18 -0.36 -8.33
C ASN A 34 5.31 -1.77 -7.76
N PHE A 35 4.37 -2.23 -6.94
CA PHE A 35 4.42 -3.57 -6.36
C PHE A 35 3.20 -4.43 -6.76
N ASP A 36 3.48 -5.63 -7.27
CA ASP A 36 2.49 -6.64 -7.67
C ASP A 36 2.28 -7.69 -6.56
N ILE A 37 1.94 -7.23 -5.36
CA ILE A 37 1.69 -8.10 -4.21
C ILE A 37 0.24 -8.58 -4.29
N LYS A 38 -0.01 -9.80 -4.77
CA LYS A 38 -1.39 -10.29 -4.98
C LYS A 38 -1.80 -11.31 -3.94
N TYR A 39 -2.89 -11.06 -3.20
CA TYR A 39 -3.62 -12.14 -2.52
C TYR A 39 -4.59 -12.82 -3.50
N ASN A 40 -4.85 -14.11 -3.28
CA ASN A 40 -5.86 -14.87 -4.04
C ASN A 40 -7.27 -14.42 -3.62
N SER A 41 -7.66 -13.19 -3.98
CA SER A 41 -8.95 -12.60 -3.66
C SER A 41 -9.51 -11.87 -4.89
N PRO A 42 -10.73 -12.23 -5.37
CA PRO A 42 -11.38 -11.56 -6.50
C PRO A 42 -11.53 -10.04 -6.31
N MET A 43 -11.65 -9.58 -5.06
CA MET A 43 -11.75 -8.14 -4.74
C MET A 43 -10.49 -7.36 -5.12
N LEU A 44 -9.33 -8.02 -5.19
CA LEU A 44 -8.07 -7.38 -5.57
C LEU A 44 -7.85 -7.30 -7.08
N GLU A 45 -8.68 -8.00 -7.85
CA GLU A 45 -8.70 -7.88 -9.30
C GLU A 45 -9.44 -6.62 -9.74
N HIS A 46 -10.42 -6.17 -8.94
CA HIS A 46 -11.19 -4.97 -9.25
C HIS A 46 -10.42 -3.68 -8.89
N PRO A 47 -10.09 -2.80 -9.86
CA PRO A 47 -9.24 -1.64 -9.61
C PRO A 47 -9.78 -0.68 -8.54
N LEU A 48 -11.10 -0.45 -8.52
CA LEU A 48 -11.74 0.43 -7.52
C LEU A 48 -11.69 -0.14 -6.09
N GLN A 49 -11.67 -1.47 -5.94
CA GLN A 49 -11.62 -2.11 -4.62
C GLN A 49 -10.18 -2.32 -4.15
N ARG A 50 -9.26 -2.54 -5.09
CA ARG A 50 -7.86 -2.78 -4.78
C ARG A 50 -7.21 -1.59 -4.07
N THR A 51 -7.37 -0.37 -4.59
CA THR A 51 -6.76 0.84 -4.00
C THR A 51 -7.10 1.00 -2.51
N PRO A 52 -8.39 1.06 -2.09
CA PRO A 52 -8.72 1.24 -0.68
C PRO A 52 -8.31 0.05 0.21
N ILE A 53 -8.26 -1.17 -0.33
CA ILE A 53 -7.76 -2.33 0.42
C ILE A 53 -6.25 -2.19 0.67
N TYR A 54 -5.48 -1.84 -0.35
CA TYR A 54 -4.02 -1.73 -0.23
C TYR A 54 -3.64 -0.56 0.67
N GLU A 55 -4.33 0.57 0.57
CA GLU A 55 -4.12 1.71 1.47
C GLU A 55 -4.30 1.29 2.95
N LYS A 56 -5.36 0.53 3.27
CA LYS A 56 -5.60 0.01 4.62
C LYS A 56 -4.52 -0.96 5.08
N ILE A 57 -4.05 -1.86 4.21
CA ILE A 57 -2.97 -2.80 4.53
C ILE A 57 -1.68 -2.04 4.82
N ILE A 58 -1.32 -1.07 3.97
CA ILE A 58 -0.11 -0.25 4.13
C ILE A 58 -0.17 0.53 5.45
N LEU A 59 -1.29 1.21 5.74
CA LEU A 59 -1.48 1.93 7.00
C LEU A 59 -1.34 1.00 8.21
N ARG A 60 -1.94 -0.20 8.15
CA ARG A 60 -1.85 -1.15 9.25
C ARG A 60 -0.42 -1.63 9.50
N ILE A 61 0.37 -1.78 8.46
CA ILE A 61 1.78 -2.13 8.55
C ILE A 61 2.58 -0.98 9.14
N LEU A 62 2.34 0.24 8.71
CA LEU A 62 2.98 1.42 9.28
C LEU A 62 2.65 1.55 10.78
N ASP A 63 1.39 1.39 11.18
CA ASP A 63 1.00 1.37 12.61
C ASP A 63 1.74 0.27 13.40
N THR A 64 1.84 -0.93 12.82
CA THR A 64 2.56 -2.03 13.47
C THR A 64 4.06 -1.71 13.61
N MET A 65 4.66 -1.08 12.60
CA MET A 65 6.07 -0.66 12.64
C MET A 65 6.30 0.49 13.63
N GLU A 66 5.32 1.39 13.81
CA GLU A 66 5.34 2.45 14.84
C GLU A 66 5.34 1.83 16.24
N ASP A 67 4.46 0.86 16.48
CA ASP A 67 4.37 0.12 17.76
C ASP A 67 5.69 -0.60 18.08
N LEU A 68 6.37 -1.11 17.05
CA LEU A 68 7.70 -1.72 17.14
C LEU A 68 8.85 -0.71 17.22
N LYS A 69 8.54 0.60 17.16
CA LYS A 69 9.50 1.72 17.15
C LYS A 69 10.46 1.71 15.96
N GLU A 70 10.08 1.03 14.87
CA GLU A 70 10.85 0.95 13.64
C GLU A 70 10.66 2.21 12.79
N ILE A 71 9.49 2.85 12.89
CA ILE A 71 9.19 4.12 12.25
C ILE A 71 8.67 5.14 13.26
N HIS A 72 8.54 6.37 12.80
CA HIS A 72 7.86 7.43 13.51
C HIS A 72 6.98 8.22 12.54
N PHE A 73 5.71 8.41 12.90
CA PHE A 73 4.81 9.36 12.27
C PHE A 73 5.09 10.78 12.76
N SER A 74 4.89 11.76 11.88
CA SER A 74 4.75 13.16 12.31
C SER A 74 3.51 13.34 13.21
N ASP A 75 3.48 14.41 14.00
CA ASP A 75 2.37 14.71 14.92
C ASP A 75 1.00 14.78 14.22
N ASP A 76 0.98 15.32 13.00
CA ASP A 76 -0.20 15.40 12.13
C ASP A 76 -0.49 14.11 11.36
N ARG A 77 0.36 13.09 11.52
CA ARG A 77 0.33 11.79 10.83
C ARG A 77 0.28 11.89 9.30
N THR A 78 0.86 12.94 8.72
CA THR A 78 0.96 13.08 7.26
C THR A 78 2.27 12.50 6.72
N HIS A 79 3.33 12.46 7.53
CA HIS A 79 4.65 11.99 7.15
C HIS A 79 5.10 10.82 8.02
N VAL A 80 6.02 10.03 7.47
CA VAL A 80 6.59 8.87 8.15
C VAL A 80 8.06 8.70 7.79
N VAL A 81 8.87 8.26 8.76
CA VAL A 81 10.32 8.07 8.61
C VAL A 81 10.81 6.85 9.38
N LEU A 82 11.85 6.17 8.88
CA LEU A 82 12.52 5.12 9.65
C LEU A 82 13.30 5.71 10.84
N THR A 83 13.13 5.10 12.01
CA THR A 83 13.97 5.38 13.19
C THR A 83 15.36 4.72 13.05
N GLY A 84 16.23 4.91 14.05
CA GLY A 84 17.49 4.15 14.13
C GLY A 84 17.25 2.63 14.15
N ILE A 85 16.22 2.17 14.86
CA ILE A 85 15.84 0.74 14.93
C ILE A 85 15.36 0.26 13.56
N GLY A 86 14.49 1.02 12.89
CA GLY A 86 14.01 0.65 11.55
C GLY A 86 15.13 0.59 10.51
N LYS A 87 16.12 1.50 10.59
CA LYS A 87 17.29 1.48 9.70
C LYS A 87 18.17 0.25 9.93
N GLN A 88 18.35 -0.17 11.18
CA GLN A 88 19.05 -1.43 11.50
C GLN A 88 18.27 -2.65 10.99
N ARG A 89 16.95 -2.69 11.19
CA ARG A 89 16.09 -3.76 10.67
C ARG A 89 16.10 -3.85 9.15
N LEU A 90 16.10 -2.70 8.47
CA LEU A 90 16.24 -2.64 7.01
C LEU A 90 17.55 -3.32 6.55
N ASP A 91 18.65 -3.10 7.27
CA ASP A 91 19.94 -3.76 6.97
C ASP A 91 19.87 -5.27 7.20
N GLU A 92 19.27 -5.70 8.33
CA GLU A 92 19.07 -7.12 8.66
C GLU A 92 18.19 -7.84 7.63
N TYR A 93 17.13 -7.17 7.16
CA TYR A 93 16.23 -7.69 6.14
C TYR A 93 16.77 -7.57 4.71
N GLY A 94 17.93 -6.94 4.49
CA GLY A 94 18.47 -6.69 3.15
C GLY A 94 18.55 -7.95 2.28
N LYS A 95 18.90 -9.10 2.85
CA LYS A 95 18.90 -10.38 2.13
C LYS A 95 17.50 -10.84 1.72
N GLU A 96 16.51 -10.77 2.62
CA GLU A 96 15.12 -11.16 2.35
C GLU A 96 14.48 -10.20 1.33
N ILE A 97 14.72 -8.89 1.46
CA ILE A 97 14.30 -7.86 0.52
C ILE A 97 14.84 -8.15 -0.88
N ASN A 98 16.15 -8.36 -1.02
CA ASN A 98 16.78 -8.63 -2.31
C ASN A 98 16.30 -9.94 -2.96
N GLN A 99 15.91 -10.94 -2.16
CA GLN A 99 15.32 -12.17 -2.66
C GLN A 99 13.88 -11.99 -3.13
N ARG A 100 13.09 -11.16 -2.46
CA ARG A 100 11.66 -10.97 -2.77
C ARG A 100 11.42 -9.94 -3.88
N LEU A 101 12.22 -8.87 -3.93
CA LEU A 101 12.06 -7.74 -4.86
C LEU A 101 11.88 -8.17 -6.34
N PRO A 102 12.67 -9.09 -6.92
CA PRO A 102 12.50 -9.49 -8.32
C PRO A 102 11.10 -10.04 -8.67
N PHE A 103 10.39 -10.56 -7.67
CA PHE A 103 9.07 -11.15 -7.82
C PHE A 103 7.94 -10.15 -7.57
N ILE A 104 8.11 -9.24 -6.62
CA ILE A 104 7.05 -8.30 -6.22
C ILE A 104 7.18 -6.92 -6.87
N LEU A 105 8.39 -6.49 -7.28
CA LEU A 105 8.60 -5.20 -7.92
C LEU A 105 8.21 -5.27 -9.40
N ARG A 106 7.19 -4.49 -9.76
CA ARG A 106 6.65 -4.34 -11.12
C ARG A 106 6.19 -2.90 -11.31
N HIS A 107 7.05 -2.10 -11.93
CA HIS A 107 6.78 -0.68 -12.14
C HIS A 107 5.51 -0.42 -12.95
N LYS A 108 4.72 0.57 -12.49
CA LYS A 108 3.54 1.10 -13.16
C LYS A 108 2.53 0.04 -13.60
N LYS A 109 2.43 -1.06 -12.86
CA LYS A 109 1.51 -2.15 -13.21
C LYS A 109 0.06 -1.76 -12.92
N PHE A 110 -0.15 -0.88 -11.94
CA PHE A 110 -1.46 -0.37 -11.55
C PHE A 110 -1.39 1.14 -11.41
N LYS A 111 -2.50 1.82 -11.70
CA LYS A 111 -2.70 3.23 -11.36
C LYS A 111 -3.40 3.28 -10.01
N ARG A 112 -2.87 4.04 -9.05
CA ARG A 112 -3.60 4.33 -7.83
C ARG A 112 -4.72 5.31 -8.17
N HIS A 113 -5.97 4.95 -7.87
CA HIS A 113 -7.09 5.87 -8.02
C HIS A 113 -7.05 6.92 -6.90
N THR A 114 -7.32 8.18 -7.23
CA THR A 114 -7.48 9.20 -6.19
C THR A 114 -8.80 9.01 -5.43
N LYS A 115 -8.95 9.67 -4.28
CA LYS A 115 -10.21 9.66 -3.54
C LYS A 115 -11.36 10.20 -4.39
N GLU A 116 -11.12 11.28 -5.14
CA GLU A 116 -12.14 11.86 -6.03
C GLU A 116 -12.53 10.90 -7.16
N GLU A 117 -11.57 10.19 -7.75
CA GLU A 117 -11.84 9.19 -8.78
C GLU A 117 -12.67 8.01 -8.23
N LEU A 118 -12.35 7.54 -7.02
CA LEU A 118 -13.10 6.48 -6.34
C LEU A 118 -14.52 6.93 -5.98
N ASP A 119 -14.68 8.11 -5.39
CA ASP A 119 -15.99 8.63 -4.97
C ASP A 119 -16.91 8.86 -6.17
N LYS A 120 -16.36 9.36 -7.28
CA LYS A 120 -17.10 9.49 -8.53
C LYS A 120 -17.56 8.12 -9.04
N ALA A 121 -16.66 7.15 -9.11
CA ALA A 121 -17.00 5.82 -9.62
C ALA A 121 -18.03 5.10 -8.74
N TYR A 122 -17.94 5.24 -7.41
CA TYR A 122 -18.94 4.67 -6.50
C TYR A 122 -20.31 5.32 -6.63
N ARG A 123 -20.35 6.63 -6.88
CA ARG A 123 -21.60 7.35 -7.14
C ARG A 123 -22.26 6.86 -8.43
N GLU A 124 -21.51 6.78 -9.52
CA GLU A 124 -22.00 6.31 -10.81
C GLU A 124 -22.50 4.85 -10.73
N LEU A 125 -21.78 3.98 -10.03
CA LEU A 125 -22.20 2.59 -9.79
C LEU A 125 -23.50 2.52 -9.00
N LYS A 126 -23.65 3.37 -7.97
CA LYS A 126 -24.87 3.44 -7.17
C LYS A 126 -26.05 3.91 -8.03
N GLU A 127 -25.89 5.00 -8.77
CA GLU A 127 -26.93 5.54 -9.66
C GLU A 127 -27.38 4.51 -10.71
N TYR A 128 -26.43 3.78 -11.31
CA TYR A 128 -26.76 2.71 -12.25
C TYR A 128 -27.51 1.55 -11.57
N THR A 129 -27.07 1.14 -10.38
CA THR A 129 -27.71 0.05 -9.63
C THR A 129 -29.12 0.43 -9.20
N ASP A 130 -29.31 1.64 -8.68
CA ASP A 130 -30.61 2.16 -8.28
C ASP A 130 -31.54 2.27 -9.50
N ALA A 131 -31.04 2.75 -10.65
CA ALA A 131 -31.81 2.80 -11.89
C ALA A 131 -32.21 1.40 -12.38
N TYR A 132 -31.30 0.42 -12.33
CA TYR A 132 -31.58 -0.96 -12.73
C TYR A 132 -32.63 -1.63 -11.82
N LEU A 133 -32.53 -1.42 -10.50
CA LEU A 133 -33.46 -1.97 -9.51
C LEU A 133 -34.83 -1.28 -9.50
N SER A 134 -34.94 -0.09 -10.11
CA SER A 134 -36.21 0.64 -10.27
C SER A 134 -36.99 0.29 -11.54
N GLN A 135 -36.45 -0.61 -12.37
CA GLN A 135 -37.10 -1.09 -13.61
C GLN A 135 -37.98 -2.33 -13.39
N ASP A 136 -38.03 -2.86 -12.17
CA ASP A 136 -38.98 -3.89 -11.68
C ASP A 136 -40.14 -3.26 -10.89
#